data_AF-A0A3S8X7F0-F1
#
_entry.id   AF-A0A3S8X7F0-F1
#
_cell.length_a   1.000
_cell.length_b   1.000
_cell.length_c   1.000
_cell.angle_alpha   90.00
_cell.angle_beta   90.00
_cell.angle_gamma   90.00
#
_symmetry.space_group_name_H-M   'P 1'
#
loop_
_entity.id
_entity.type
_entity.pdbx_description
1 polymer ?
#
loop_
_entity_poly.entity_id
_entity_poly.type
_entity_poly.pdbx_seq_one_letter_code
_entity_poly.pdbx_strand_id
1 'polypeptide(L)'
;VERVKSELSQYGVMSEDWGGQNMFVYVSAKTGQGVDELLEAILLEAEVLELTAVRDGMAAGVVIESKLDKGRGPVATVLVQEGTLHQGDIVLCGLEYGKVRAMKDEDGNSITEAGPSIPVEILGLSGVPSAGDEATVVKDERKAREVALYRQGKFREVKLARQQKAKLENMFANMTEGEIQELNIVLKADVQGSLEAISDSLTKLSTDEVKVNIIASGVGA
;
A
#
# COMPACT_ATOMS: atom_id res chain seq x y z
N VAL A 1 20.35 -5.09 25.68
CA VAL A 1 20.63 -3.73 25.17
C VAL A 1 22.01 -3.66 24.55
N GLU A 2 23.10 -3.79 25.32
CA GLU A 2 24.49 -3.70 24.79
C GLU A 2 24.76 -4.61 23.59
N ARG A 3 24.32 -5.87 23.66
CA ARG A 3 24.46 -6.81 22.53
C ARG A 3 23.77 -6.31 21.25
N VAL A 4 22.58 -5.72 21.37
CA VAL A 4 21.82 -5.19 20.23
C VAL A 4 22.53 -3.97 19.63
N LYS A 5 23.06 -3.08 20.49
CA LYS A 5 23.89 -1.94 20.05
C LYS A 5 25.13 -2.40 19.28
N SER A 6 25.85 -3.40 19.80
CA SER A 6 27.03 -3.97 19.12
C SER A 6 26.70 -4.66 17.80
N GLU A 7 25.57 -5.35 17.69
CA GLU A 7 25.16 -6.00 16.45
C GLU A 7 24.72 -4.98 15.39
N LEU A 8 23.95 -3.94 15.79
CA LEU A 8 23.50 -2.87 14.89
C LEU A 8 24.65 -1.99 14.36
N SER A 9 25.69 -1.76 15.16
CA SER A 9 26.85 -0.97 14.72
C SER A 9 27.61 -1.62 13.56
N GLN A 10 27.56 -2.96 13.43
CA GLN A 10 28.14 -3.69 12.29
C GLN A 10 27.43 -3.37 10.97
N TYR A 11 26.17 -2.92 11.04
CA TYR A 11 25.37 -2.48 9.89
C TYR A 11 25.38 -0.96 9.69
N GLY A 12 26.24 -0.23 10.43
CA GLY A 12 26.34 1.23 10.35
C GLY A 12 25.27 1.97 11.15
N VAL A 13 24.42 1.28 11.92
CA VAL A 13 23.42 1.90 12.80
C VAL A 13 24.06 2.11 14.18
N MET A 14 24.77 3.21 14.34
CA MET A 14 25.43 3.57 15.60
C MET A 14 24.59 4.52 16.44
N SER A 15 24.52 4.26 17.75
CA SER A 15 23.83 5.12 18.71
C SER A 15 24.59 6.41 19.00
N GLU A 16 23.89 7.48 19.36
CA GLU A 16 24.48 8.76 19.78
C GLU A 16 25.50 8.62 20.92
N ASP A 17 25.25 7.76 21.92
CA ASP A 17 26.19 7.49 23.02
C ASP A 17 27.56 6.98 22.55
N TRP A 18 27.63 6.39 21.34
CA TRP A 18 28.84 5.86 20.73
C TRP A 18 29.36 6.79 19.62
N GLY A 19 28.90 8.04 19.60
CA GLY A 19 29.25 9.04 18.59
C GLY A 19 28.55 8.84 17.25
N GLY A 20 27.45 8.08 17.20
CA GLY A 20 26.59 7.94 16.03
C GLY A 20 25.54 9.04 15.91
N GLN A 21 24.60 8.86 14.98
CA GLN A 21 23.49 9.80 14.71
C GLN A 21 22.11 9.20 15.02
N ASN A 22 22.05 7.93 15.43
CA ASN A 22 20.77 7.26 15.66
C ASN A 22 20.40 7.33 17.14
N MET A 23 19.22 7.84 17.44
CA MET A 23 18.69 7.86 18.80
C MET A 23 18.18 6.47 19.20
N PHE A 24 18.59 5.98 20.37
CA PHE A 24 18.19 4.67 20.87
C PHE A 24 17.37 4.83 22.15
N VAL A 25 16.11 4.39 22.12
CA VAL A 25 15.20 4.43 23.27
C VAL A 25 14.88 3.01 23.74
N TYR A 26 14.95 2.77 25.05
CA TYR A 26 14.68 1.45 25.63
C TYR A 26 13.26 1.35 26.13
N VAL A 27 12.47 0.53 25.45
CA VAL A 27 11.06 0.35 25.76
C VAL A 27 10.73 -1.07 26.18
N SER A 28 9.68 -1.20 27.00
CA SER A 28 9.02 -2.47 27.30
C SER A 28 7.58 -2.41 26.79
N ALA A 29 7.33 -3.09 25.68
CA ALA A 29 5.98 -3.19 25.09
C ALA A 29 4.98 -3.99 25.98
N LYS A 30 5.46 -4.63 27.06
CA LYS A 30 4.61 -5.37 28.01
C LYS A 30 4.20 -4.52 29.21
N THR A 31 5.11 -3.70 29.74
CA THR A 31 4.85 -2.88 30.93
C THR A 31 4.57 -1.42 30.60
N GLY A 32 4.86 -0.98 29.38
CA GLY A 32 4.75 0.42 28.95
C GLY A 32 5.93 1.30 29.38
N GLN A 33 6.97 0.74 30.01
CA GLN A 33 8.16 1.51 30.38
C GLN A 33 8.87 2.03 29.12
N GLY A 34 9.35 3.27 29.13
CA GLY A 34 10.13 3.83 28.01
C GLY A 34 9.28 4.51 26.93
N VAL A 35 7.95 4.43 27.00
CA VAL A 35 7.06 4.92 25.94
C VAL A 35 7.01 6.45 25.90
N ASP A 36 7.01 7.09 27.06
CA ASP A 36 7.05 8.55 27.15
C ASP A 36 8.38 9.08 26.58
N GLU A 37 9.49 8.43 26.92
CA GLU A 37 10.81 8.75 26.37
C GLU A 37 10.87 8.53 24.85
N LEU A 38 10.18 7.51 24.34
CA LEU A 38 10.09 7.26 22.89
C LEU A 38 9.28 8.34 22.19
N LEU A 39 8.19 8.79 22.81
CA LEU A 39 7.36 9.87 22.25
C LEU A 39 8.15 11.18 22.18
N GLU A 40 8.88 11.53 23.26
CA GLU A 40 9.74 12.72 23.30
C GLU A 40 10.83 12.66 22.22
N ALA A 41 11.47 11.49 22.05
CA ALA A 41 12.46 11.26 21.00
C ALA A 41 11.90 11.49 19.58
N ILE A 42 10.70 10.96 19.29
CA ILE A 42 10.05 11.13 17.98
C ILE A 42 9.70 12.60 17.73
N LEU A 43 9.19 13.31 18.75
CA LEU A 43 8.86 14.73 18.63
C LEU A 43 10.11 15.59 18.40
N LEU A 44 11.20 15.30 19.12
CA LEU A 44 12.48 15.99 18.94
C LEU A 44 13.02 15.79 17.52
N GLU A 45 13.00 14.55 17.01
CA GLU A 45 13.45 14.26 15.65
C GLU A 45 12.58 14.98 14.60
N ALA A 46 11.25 15.01 14.80
CA ALA A 46 10.35 15.71 13.90
C ALA A 46 10.59 17.24 13.87
N GLU A 47 10.95 17.83 15.01
CA GLU A 47 11.34 19.25 15.09
C GLU A 47 12.67 19.52 14.38
N VAL A 48 13.66 18.65 14.57
CA VAL A 48 14.98 18.74 13.89
C VAL A 48 14.85 18.63 12.37
N LEU A 49 13.94 17.77 11.88
CA LEU A 49 13.70 17.59 10.45
C LEU A 49 12.88 18.72 9.80
N GLU A 50 12.30 19.63 10.60
CA GLU A 50 11.47 20.74 10.14
C GLU A 50 10.39 20.30 9.11
N LEU A 51 9.68 19.21 9.42
CA LEU A 51 8.68 18.65 8.51
C LEU A 51 7.57 19.66 8.21
N THR A 52 7.34 19.93 6.92
CA THR A 52 6.32 20.87 6.45
C THR A 52 5.35 20.20 5.47
N ALA A 53 4.11 20.68 5.44
CA ALA A 53 3.10 20.25 4.48
C ALA A 53 2.20 21.43 4.10
N VAL A 54 1.76 21.44 2.84
CA VAL A 54 0.76 22.42 2.37
C VAL A 54 -0.58 22.01 2.93
N ARG A 55 -1.23 22.88 3.72
CA ARG A 55 -2.56 22.61 4.28
C ARG A 55 -3.69 23.02 3.33
N ASP A 56 -3.55 24.16 2.69
CA ASP A 56 -4.57 24.75 1.82
C ASP A 56 -4.31 24.37 0.36
N GLY A 57 -5.24 23.65 -0.26
CA GLY A 57 -5.13 23.27 -1.66
C GLY A 57 -5.80 21.93 -1.96
N MET A 58 -5.51 21.41 -3.15
CA MET A 58 -5.95 20.08 -3.56
C MET A 58 -5.22 19.02 -2.76
N ALA A 59 -5.97 18.04 -2.25
CA ALA A 59 -5.35 16.95 -1.53
C ALA A 59 -4.57 16.01 -2.46
N ALA A 60 -3.40 15.61 -1.99
CA ALA A 60 -2.61 14.54 -2.57
C ALA A 60 -2.10 13.62 -1.45
N GLY A 61 -1.94 12.34 -1.75
CA GLY A 61 -1.54 11.35 -0.78
C GLY A 61 -1.30 9.99 -1.40
N VAL A 62 -1.21 8.98 -0.54
CA VAL A 62 -0.91 7.61 -0.93
C VAL A 62 -1.92 6.65 -0.33
N VAL A 63 -2.32 5.64 -1.10
CA VAL A 63 -3.17 4.55 -0.61
C VAL A 63 -2.35 3.65 0.30
N ILE A 64 -2.75 3.52 1.57
CA ILE A 64 -2.15 2.57 2.53
C ILE A 64 -2.71 1.17 2.28
N GLU A 65 -4.03 1.04 2.25
CA GLU A 65 -4.72 -0.24 2.12
C GLU A 65 -6.08 -0.05 1.46
N SER A 66 -6.55 -1.10 0.76
CA SER A 66 -7.85 -1.12 0.10
C SER A 66 -8.56 -2.45 0.30
N LYS A 67 -9.89 -2.39 0.39
CA LYS A 67 -10.76 -3.57 0.55
C LYS A 67 -12.11 -3.37 -0.13
N LEU A 68 -12.82 -4.48 -0.34
CA LEU A 68 -14.20 -4.46 -0.82
C LEU A 68 -15.14 -4.73 0.36
N ASP A 69 -15.88 -3.71 0.79
CA ASP A 69 -16.80 -3.81 1.92
C ASP A 69 -18.21 -4.20 1.45
N LYS A 70 -18.82 -5.18 2.13
CA LYS A 70 -20.17 -5.67 1.80
C LYS A 70 -21.21 -4.60 2.11
N GLY A 71 -21.79 -4.04 1.06
CA GLY A 71 -22.87 -3.05 1.14
C GLY A 71 -22.40 -1.60 1.03
N ARG A 72 -21.14 -1.30 1.36
CA ARG A 72 -20.53 0.01 1.11
C ARG A 72 -19.87 0.07 -0.27
N GLY A 73 -19.29 -1.04 -0.73
CA GLY A 73 -18.54 -1.11 -1.98
C GLY A 73 -17.03 -0.92 -1.75
N PRO A 74 -16.26 -0.49 -2.76
CA PRO A 74 -14.81 -0.31 -2.63
C PRO A 74 -14.48 0.82 -1.66
N VAL A 75 -13.58 0.52 -0.72
CA VAL A 75 -13.04 1.47 0.26
C VAL A 75 -11.52 1.41 0.24
N ALA A 76 -10.89 2.55 0.50
CA ALA A 76 -9.45 2.68 0.59
C ALA A 76 -9.06 3.61 1.73
N THR A 77 -8.03 3.26 2.47
CA THR A 77 -7.39 4.14 3.46
C THR A 77 -6.30 4.91 2.75
N VAL A 78 -6.43 6.23 2.72
CA VAL A 78 -5.46 7.15 2.08
C VAL A 78 -4.78 7.97 3.16
N LEU A 79 -3.45 8.01 3.15
CA LEU A 79 -2.69 8.97 3.94
C LEU A 79 -2.58 10.27 3.16
N VAL A 80 -3.20 11.34 3.67
CA VAL A 80 -3.10 12.67 3.05
C VAL A 80 -1.71 13.25 3.36
N GLN A 81 -0.97 13.64 2.32
CA GLN A 81 0.38 14.20 2.45
C GLN A 81 0.39 15.71 2.21
N GLU A 82 -0.47 16.18 1.32
CA GLU A 82 -0.61 17.59 0.97
C GLU A 82 -2.09 17.95 0.81
N GLY A 83 -2.42 19.21 1.02
CA GLY A 83 -3.76 19.77 0.91
C GLY A 83 -4.72 19.27 1.99
N THR A 84 -6.01 19.56 1.78
CA THR A 84 -7.09 19.08 2.65
C THR A 84 -8.11 18.35 1.79
N LEU A 85 -8.35 17.09 2.12
CA LEU A 85 -9.32 16.24 1.42
C LEU A 85 -10.70 16.48 2.00
N HIS A 86 -11.69 16.75 1.15
CA HIS A 86 -13.06 16.99 1.58
C HIS A 86 -14.01 15.91 1.08
N GLN A 87 -15.07 15.68 1.86
CA GLN A 87 -16.19 14.88 1.39
C GLN A 87 -16.80 15.55 0.15
N GLY A 88 -16.93 14.78 -0.93
CA GLY A 88 -17.43 15.25 -2.21
C GLY A 88 -16.34 15.62 -3.21
N ASP A 89 -15.06 15.61 -2.82
CA ASP A 89 -13.95 15.74 -3.75
C ASP A 89 -13.92 14.56 -4.73
N ILE A 90 -13.39 14.83 -5.91
CA ILE A 90 -13.18 13.83 -6.95
C ILE A 90 -11.73 13.40 -6.85
N VAL A 91 -11.50 12.11 -6.61
CA VAL A 91 -10.18 11.54 -6.40
C VAL A 91 -9.86 10.59 -7.54
N LEU A 92 -8.61 10.67 -8.02
CA LEU A 92 -7.99 9.71 -8.91
C LEU A 92 -6.96 8.92 -8.09
N CYS A 93 -7.15 7.60 -7.96
CA CYS A 93 -6.26 6.69 -7.24
C CYS A 93 -5.72 5.65 -8.21
N GLY A 94 -4.50 5.82 -8.72
CA GLY A 94 -3.91 4.89 -9.69
C GLY A 94 -4.77 4.69 -10.95
N LEU A 95 -5.38 3.51 -11.07
CA LEU A 95 -6.29 3.12 -12.17
C LEU A 95 -7.77 3.39 -11.87
N GLU A 96 -8.09 3.74 -10.64
CA GLU A 96 -9.44 3.95 -10.15
C GLU A 96 -9.74 5.44 -9.96
N TYR A 97 -11.00 5.81 -10.03
CA TYR A 97 -11.44 7.18 -9.81
C TYR A 97 -12.80 7.19 -9.14
N GLY A 98 -13.16 8.31 -8.52
CA GLY A 98 -14.50 8.43 -7.97
C GLY A 98 -14.71 9.70 -7.15
N LYS A 99 -15.97 9.95 -6.83
CA LYS A 99 -16.33 11.02 -5.90
C LYS A 99 -16.36 10.46 -4.48
N VAL A 100 -15.69 11.11 -3.54
CA VAL A 100 -15.69 10.73 -2.13
C VAL A 100 -17.10 10.93 -1.57
N ARG A 101 -17.78 9.82 -1.31
CA ARG A 101 -19.15 9.79 -0.79
C ARG A 101 -19.20 9.88 0.72
N ALA A 102 -18.22 9.31 1.40
CA ALA A 102 -18.07 9.34 2.84
C ALA A 102 -16.60 9.19 3.21
N MET A 103 -16.22 9.75 4.35
CA MET A 103 -14.89 9.63 4.93
C MET A 103 -15.01 9.20 6.40
N LYS A 104 -14.04 8.40 6.86
CA LYS A 104 -13.89 8.05 8.27
C LYS A 104 -12.45 8.22 8.73
N ASP A 105 -12.28 8.64 9.98
CA ASP A 105 -10.99 8.68 10.65
C ASP A 105 -10.54 7.29 11.12
N GLU A 106 -9.36 7.23 11.74
CA GLU A 106 -8.75 6.03 12.31
C GLU A 106 -9.59 5.38 13.44
N ASP A 107 -10.40 6.17 14.14
CA ASP A 107 -11.32 5.72 15.19
C ASP A 107 -12.66 5.23 14.61
N GLY A 108 -12.87 5.40 13.31
CA GLY A 108 -14.08 5.00 12.59
C GLY A 108 -15.23 6.01 12.64
N ASN A 109 -15.00 7.21 13.19
CA ASN A 109 -15.96 8.30 13.21
C ASN A 109 -16.07 8.94 11.82
N SER A 110 -17.25 9.45 11.48
CA SER A 110 -17.45 10.16 10.22
C SER A 110 -16.86 11.56 10.28
N ILE A 111 -16.03 11.89 9.29
CA ILE A 111 -15.38 13.19 9.14
C ILE A 111 -15.73 13.81 7.79
N THR A 112 -15.64 15.13 7.68
CA THR A 112 -15.93 15.88 6.45
C THR A 112 -14.69 16.45 5.77
N GLU A 113 -13.59 16.55 6.50
CA GLU A 113 -12.29 17.04 6.03
C GLU A 113 -11.16 16.22 6.66
N ALA A 114 -10.06 16.05 5.94
CA ALA A 114 -8.82 15.44 6.43
C ALA A 114 -7.62 16.22 5.91
N GLY A 115 -6.82 16.77 6.81
CA GLY A 115 -5.58 17.50 6.48
C GLY A 115 -4.37 16.59 6.31
N PRO A 116 -3.18 17.17 6.06
CA PRO A 116 -1.94 16.41 5.93
C PRO A 116 -1.64 15.59 7.18
N SER A 117 -0.93 14.46 7.01
CA SER A 117 -0.55 13.47 8.02
C SER A 117 -1.69 12.64 8.64
N ILE A 118 -2.94 12.85 8.22
CA ILE A 118 -4.10 12.10 8.73
C ILE A 118 -4.45 10.96 7.75
N PRO A 119 -4.54 9.70 8.22
CA PRO A 119 -5.09 8.62 7.42
C PRO A 119 -6.63 8.71 7.39
N VAL A 120 -7.23 8.53 6.23
CA VAL A 120 -8.68 8.62 6.05
C VAL A 120 -9.21 7.47 5.21
N GLU A 121 -10.21 6.74 5.71
CA GLU A 121 -10.94 5.74 4.93
C GLU A 121 -11.94 6.45 4.01
N ILE A 122 -11.68 6.42 2.71
CA ILE A 122 -12.55 6.98 1.69
C ILE A 122 -13.46 5.92 1.06
N LEU A 123 -14.70 6.30 0.83
CA LEU A 123 -15.69 5.51 0.12
C LEU A 123 -16.13 6.22 -1.17
N GLY A 124 -16.30 5.47 -2.26
CA GLY A 124 -16.89 6.01 -3.49
C GLY A 124 -16.04 5.91 -4.74
N LEU A 125 -14.97 5.12 -4.68
CA LEU A 125 -14.16 4.79 -5.84
C LEU A 125 -14.87 3.77 -6.76
N SER A 126 -14.48 3.79 -8.03
CA SER A 126 -14.96 2.85 -9.07
C SER A 126 -14.59 1.39 -8.80
N GLY A 127 -13.49 1.17 -8.08
CA GLY A 127 -12.90 -0.13 -7.79
C GLY A 127 -11.97 -0.05 -6.59
N VAL A 128 -11.31 -1.17 -6.29
CA VAL A 128 -10.33 -1.28 -5.19
C VAL A 128 -8.97 -0.84 -5.74
N PRO A 129 -8.42 0.33 -5.34
CA PRO A 129 -7.10 0.76 -5.82
C PRO A 129 -5.98 -0.08 -5.20
N SER A 130 -4.80 -0.04 -5.79
CA SER A 130 -3.64 -0.80 -5.29
C SER A 130 -3.04 -0.09 -4.07
N ALA A 131 -2.47 -0.85 -3.14
CA ALA A 131 -1.66 -0.27 -2.08
C ALA A 131 -0.42 0.41 -2.70
N GLY A 132 -0.07 1.59 -2.21
CA GLY A 132 1.01 2.41 -2.75
C GLY A 132 0.63 3.26 -3.97
N ASP A 133 -0.59 3.15 -4.50
CA ASP A 133 -1.06 4.05 -5.57
C ASP A 133 -1.14 5.50 -5.05
N GLU A 134 -0.73 6.45 -5.89
CA GLU A 134 -0.95 7.87 -5.65
C GLU A 134 -2.46 8.19 -5.72
N ALA A 135 -2.93 8.94 -4.73
CA ALA A 135 -4.28 9.48 -4.64
C ALA A 135 -4.22 11.00 -4.80
N THR A 136 -4.91 11.55 -5.80
CA THR A 136 -4.90 13.00 -6.07
C THR A 136 -6.31 13.52 -6.33
N VAL A 137 -6.64 14.64 -5.68
CA VAL A 137 -7.89 15.37 -5.94
C VAL A 137 -7.80 16.10 -7.28
N VAL A 138 -8.86 16.00 -8.07
CA VAL A 138 -8.98 16.63 -9.38
C VAL A 138 -10.28 17.41 -9.50
N LYS A 139 -10.29 18.45 -10.34
CA LYS A 139 -11.45 19.36 -10.44
C LYS A 139 -12.66 18.76 -11.18
N ASP A 140 -12.42 17.84 -12.10
CA ASP A 140 -13.44 17.38 -13.06
C ASP A 140 -13.43 15.85 -13.16
N GLU A 141 -14.59 15.25 -12.86
CA GLU A 141 -14.80 13.81 -12.87
C GLU A 141 -14.66 13.23 -14.28
N ARG A 142 -15.04 13.99 -15.31
CA ARG A 142 -14.92 13.53 -16.69
C ARG A 142 -13.45 13.35 -17.08
N LYS A 143 -12.61 14.31 -16.69
CA LYS A 143 -11.16 14.22 -16.93
C LYS A 143 -10.52 13.12 -16.09
N ALA A 144 -10.93 12.98 -14.82
CA ALA A 144 -10.47 11.89 -13.95
C ALA A 144 -10.73 10.52 -14.59
N ARG A 145 -11.97 10.33 -15.09
CA ARG A 145 -12.40 9.12 -15.78
C ARG A 145 -11.60 8.85 -17.05
N GLU A 146 -11.35 9.88 -17.86
CA GLU A 146 -10.56 9.75 -19.09
C GLU A 146 -9.13 9.29 -18.78
N VAL A 147 -8.48 9.89 -17.78
CA VAL A 147 -7.13 9.51 -17.35
C VAL A 147 -7.11 8.10 -16.79
N ALA A 148 -8.07 7.73 -15.94
CA ALA A 148 -8.18 6.38 -15.39
C ALA A 148 -8.35 5.32 -16.50
N LEU A 149 -9.26 5.55 -17.46
CA LEU A 149 -9.48 4.65 -18.59
C LEU A 149 -8.24 4.52 -19.48
N TYR A 150 -7.52 5.62 -19.70
CA TYR A 150 -6.26 5.58 -20.42
C TYR A 150 -5.22 4.71 -19.70
N ARG A 151 -5.05 4.90 -18.39
CA ARG A 151 -4.13 4.09 -17.56
C ARG A 151 -4.54 2.62 -17.54
N GLN A 152 -5.83 2.31 -17.44
CA GLN A 152 -6.35 0.93 -17.51
C GLN A 152 -6.07 0.29 -18.87
N GLY A 153 -6.27 1.03 -19.96
CA GLY A 153 -5.95 0.57 -21.32
C GLY A 153 -4.47 0.21 -21.46
N LYS A 154 -3.58 1.10 -21.00
CA LYS A 154 -2.13 0.88 -20.99
C LYS A 154 -1.73 -0.32 -20.13
N PHE A 155 -2.30 -0.44 -18.93
CA PHE A 155 -2.05 -1.57 -18.04
C PHE A 155 -2.45 -2.90 -18.70
N ARG A 156 -3.60 -2.94 -19.37
CA ARG A 156 -4.08 -4.11 -20.11
C ARG A 156 -3.16 -4.48 -21.27
N GLU A 157 -2.70 -3.51 -22.05
CA GLU A 157 -1.72 -3.71 -23.13
C GLU A 157 -0.44 -4.38 -22.61
N VAL A 158 0.14 -3.83 -21.54
CA VAL A 158 1.36 -4.37 -20.91
C VAL A 158 1.14 -5.78 -20.38
N LYS A 159 0.00 -6.04 -19.72
CA LYS A 159 -0.35 -7.36 -19.19
C LYS A 159 -0.46 -8.42 -20.31
N LEU A 160 -1.12 -8.08 -21.41
CA LEU A 160 -1.22 -8.95 -22.58
C LEU A 160 0.14 -9.24 -23.22
N ALA A 161 0.99 -8.22 -23.37
CA ALA A 161 2.34 -8.39 -23.89
C ALA A 161 3.20 -9.32 -23.02
N ARG A 162 3.15 -9.16 -21.68
CA ARG A 162 3.81 -10.08 -20.73
C ARG A 162 3.29 -11.51 -20.87
N GLN A 163 1.98 -11.69 -20.99
CA GLN A 163 1.39 -13.02 -21.16
C GLN A 163 1.83 -13.69 -22.48
N GLN A 164 1.91 -12.94 -23.57
CA GLN A 164 2.41 -13.46 -24.85
C GLN A 164 3.88 -13.88 -24.75
N LYS A 165 4.73 -13.06 -24.11
CA LYS A 165 6.14 -13.39 -23.89
C LYS A 165 6.30 -14.67 -23.04
N ALA A 166 5.58 -14.77 -21.92
CA ALA A 166 5.64 -15.95 -21.06
C ALA A 166 5.13 -17.23 -21.76
N LYS A 167 4.10 -17.12 -22.62
CA LYS A 167 3.65 -18.26 -23.43
C LYS A 167 4.72 -18.73 -24.42
N LEU A 168 5.41 -17.81 -25.08
CA LEU A 168 6.51 -18.13 -25.99
C LEU A 168 7.65 -18.83 -25.25
N GLU A 169 8.09 -18.30 -24.11
CA GLU A 169 9.13 -18.90 -23.27
C GLU A 169 8.74 -20.31 -22.78
N ASN A 170 7.51 -20.48 -22.28
CA ASN A 170 7.01 -21.77 -21.83
C ASN A 170 6.84 -22.80 -22.97
N MET A 171 6.53 -22.38 -24.20
CA MET A 171 6.46 -23.30 -25.34
C MET A 171 7.84 -23.91 -25.67
N PHE A 172 8.93 -23.17 -25.47
CA PHE A 172 10.28 -23.70 -25.65
C PHE A 172 10.70 -24.60 -24.47
N ALA A 173 10.35 -24.25 -23.23
CA ALA A 173 10.68 -25.03 -22.03
C ALA A 173 9.91 -26.37 -21.94
N ASN A 174 8.63 -26.37 -22.33
CA ASN A 174 7.78 -27.57 -22.35
C ASN A 174 8.22 -28.62 -23.41
N MET A 175 9.16 -28.28 -24.32
CA MET A 175 9.77 -29.24 -25.24
C MET A 175 10.97 -29.99 -24.62
N THR A 176 11.49 -29.52 -23.48
CA THR A 176 12.75 -29.99 -22.87
C THR A 176 12.60 -30.74 -21.55
N GLU A 177 11.50 -30.57 -20.80
CA GLU A 177 11.27 -31.21 -19.51
C GLU A 177 10.06 -32.16 -19.54
N GLY A 178 10.12 -33.24 -18.73
CA GLY A 178 9.04 -34.21 -18.58
C GLY A 178 7.76 -33.62 -17.96
N GLU A 179 6.79 -34.47 -17.59
CA GLU A 179 5.54 -34.01 -16.96
C GLU A 179 5.79 -33.32 -15.61
N ILE A 180 5.90 -31.99 -15.62
CA ILE A 180 5.89 -31.15 -14.42
C ILE A 180 4.47 -31.14 -13.86
N GLN A 181 4.31 -31.43 -12.57
CA GLN A 181 2.99 -31.40 -11.94
C GLN A 181 2.61 -29.95 -11.57
N GLU A 182 1.41 -29.51 -11.93
CA GLU A 182 0.92 -28.17 -11.61
C GLU A 182 -0.16 -28.20 -10.52
N LEU A 183 0.00 -27.39 -9.49
CA LEU A 183 -1.00 -27.13 -8.47
C LEU A 183 -1.68 -25.79 -8.75
N ASN A 184 -2.93 -25.85 -9.22
CA ASN A 184 -3.72 -24.65 -9.49
C ASN A 184 -4.47 -24.17 -8.25
N ILE A 185 -4.34 -22.87 -7.93
CA ILE A 185 -4.93 -22.25 -6.75
C ILE A 185 -5.76 -21.03 -7.15
N VAL A 186 -6.94 -20.89 -6.54
CA VAL A 186 -7.73 -19.64 -6.54
C VAL A 186 -7.54 -18.98 -5.18
N LEU A 187 -7.12 -17.71 -5.17
CA LEU A 187 -6.86 -16.96 -3.95
C LEU A 187 -7.82 -15.78 -3.82
N LYS A 188 -8.51 -15.69 -2.69
CA LYS A 188 -9.28 -14.51 -2.30
C LYS A 188 -8.82 -14.05 -0.93
N ALA A 189 -8.63 -12.75 -0.78
CA ALA A 189 -8.25 -12.13 0.49
C ALA A 189 -9.18 -10.96 0.81
N ASP A 190 -9.27 -10.61 2.09
CA ASP A 190 -10.13 -9.50 2.53
C ASP A 190 -9.58 -8.14 2.09
N VAL A 191 -8.26 -8.01 2.02
CA VAL A 191 -7.53 -6.77 1.69
C VAL A 191 -6.53 -7.01 0.56
N GLN A 192 -6.23 -5.97 -0.21
CA GLN A 192 -5.32 -6.03 -1.37
C GLN A 192 -3.87 -6.37 -0.96
N GLY A 193 -3.37 -5.83 0.16
CA GLY A 193 -1.98 -6.04 0.58
C GLY A 193 -1.65 -7.49 0.92
N SER A 194 -2.56 -8.18 1.62
CA SER A 194 -2.38 -9.61 1.93
C SER A 194 -2.43 -10.48 0.68
N LEU A 195 -3.28 -10.13 -0.30
CA LEU A 195 -3.36 -10.88 -1.55
C LEU A 195 -2.02 -10.90 -2.27
N GLU A 196 -1.34 -9.76 -2.33
CA GLU A 196 -0.03 -9.62 -2.97
C GLU A 196 1.06 -10.39 -2.21
N ALA A 197 1.15 -10.19 -0.89
CA ALA A 197 2.15 -10.85 -0.06
C ALA A 197 2.05 -12.39 -0.07
N ILE A 198 0.83 -12.92 -0.02
CA ILE A 198 0.58 -14.36 -0.07
C ILE A 198 0.86 -14.91 -1.48
N SER A 199 0.49 -14.18 -2.54
CA SER A 199 0.74 -14.62 -3.92
C SER A 199 2.24 -14.75 -4.21
N ASP A 200 3.04 -13.80 -3.75
CA ASP A 200 4.50 -13.85 -3.88
C ASP A 200 5.09 -15.04 -3.10
N SER A 201 4.63 -15.23 -1.85
CA SER A 201 5.06 -16.35 -1.01
C SER A 201 4.73 -17.71 -1.62
N LEU A 202 3.52 -17.87 -2.18
CA LEU A 202 3.10 -19.11 -2.86
C LEU A 202 3.92 -19.37 -4.13
N THR A 203 4.26 -18.31 -4.87
CA THR A 203 5.09 -18.43 -6.07
C THR A 203 6.49 -18.94 -5.70
N LYS A 204 7.09 -18.42 -4.62
CA LYS A 204 8.39 -18.84 -4.09
C LYS A 204 8.44 -20.28 -3.57
N LEU A 205 7.29 -20.86 -3.23
CA LEU A 205 7.20 -22.27 -2.82
C LEU A 205 7.17 -23.25 -4.01
N SER A 206 7.10 -22.76 -5.24
CA SER A 206 7.18 -23.61 -6.44
C SER A 206 8.55 -24.28 -6.53
N THR A 207 8.55 -25.56 -6.91
CA THR A 207 9.76 -26.34 -7.17
C THR A 207 9.78 -26.81 -8.62
N ASP A 208 10.91 -27.38 -9.05
CA ASP A 208 11.05 -27.98 -10.39
C ASP A 208 10.16 -29.22 -10.56
N GLU A 209 9.77 -29.88 -9.45
CA GLU A 209 8.87 -31.04 -9.46
C GLU A 209 7.39 -30.64 -9.45
N VAL A 210 7.03 -29.61 -8.67
CA VAL A 210 5.65 -29.14 -8.51
C VAL A 210 5.58 -27.61 -8.62
N LYS A 211 4.92 -27.15 -9.68
CA LYS A 211 4.73 -25.72 -9.94
C LYS A 211 3.42 -25.22 -9.33
N VAL A 212 3.48 -24.18 -8.51
CA VAL A 212 2.28 -23.52 -7.96
C VAL A 212 1.80 -22.46 -8.96
N ASN A 213 0.54 -22.54 -9.36
CA ASN A 213 -0.06 -21.64 -10.32
C ASN A 213 -1.32 -20.97 -9.76
N ILE A 214 -1.28 -19.65 -9.59
CA ILE A 214 -2.43 -18.86 -9.14
C ILE A 214 -3.27 -18.50 -10.38
N ILE A 215 -4.38 -19.21 -10.57
CA ILE A 215 -5.24 -19.05 -11.75
C ILE A 215 -6.16 -17.82 -11.65
N ALA A 216 -6.55 -17.45 -10.43
CA ALA A 216 -7.35 -16.28 -10.17
C ALA A 216 -7.04 -15.72 -8.77
N SER A 217 -6.93 -14.40 -8.69
CA SER A 217 -6.76 -13.66 -7.44
C SER A 217 -7.78 -12.53 -7.36
N GLY A 218 -8.31 -12.25 -6.16
CA GLY A 218 -9.28 -11.18 -5.97
C GLY A 218 -9.38 -10.70 -4.53
N VAL A 219 -9.94 -9.51 -4.36
CA VAL A 219 -10.18 -8.87 -3.06
C VAL A 219 -11.67 -8.90 -2.74
N GLY A 220 -11.99 -9.24 -1.50
CA GLY A 220 -13.36 -9.38 -0.99
C GLY A 220 -13.91 -10.80 -1.12
N ALA A 221 -15.05 -11.01 -0.46
CA ALA A 221 -15.76 -12.28 -0.40
C ALA A 221 -16.46 -12.63 -1.72
#